data_AF-A0A450ZSK8-F1
#
_entry.id   AF-A0A450ZSK8-F1
#
_cell.length_a   1.000
_cell.length_b   1.000
_cell.length_c   1.000
_cell.angle_alpha   90.00
_cell.angle_beta   90.00
_cell.angle_gamma   90.00
#
_symmetry.space_group_name_H-M   'P 1'
#
loop_
_entity.id
_entity.type
_entity.pdbx_description
1 polymer ?
#
loop_
_entity_poly.entity_id
_entity_poly.type
_entity_poly.pdbx_seq_one_letter_code
_entity_poly.pdbx_strand_id
1 'polypeptide(L)'
;MFTGDDPQILNLIVTIAGVIVPVASVGWAIFAHYNPPDASPTKDNEPTKGAIIDALGKMAREEREPLFAAIDALYRIRREKPEKAEVIDGALALLKTGDTSRAEEILRADLDEKKRIGRKALKEAAAAARHLAAFIYLHDTHKALASHQEAVRLDPEEPDGWLQLGRVALRAGDSEALRAFRELDRRAREQGRIRWRAIAHSQLGDMDELRGASASALNHYQQAQSLLEQWAALALDDPQRQRDLSVSFDRIGDIYLANGDGAKALAAFQEGLVIARKLTELDPANTDWQRDLSVS
;
A
#
# COMPACT_ATOMS: atom_id res chain seq x y z
N MET A 1 -53.48 5.53 7.58
CA MET A 1 -52.93 4.39 8.35
C MET A 1 -51.69 3.93 7.59
N PHE A 2 -50.57 4.66 7.73
CA PHE A 2 -49.36 4.34 8.55
C PHE A 2 -48.66 3.06 8.06
N THR A 3 -47.37 2.96 7.71
CA THR A 3 -46.13 3.79 7.66
C THR A 3 -45.02 2.88 7.07
N GLY A 4 -43.87 3.29 6.54
CA GLY A 4 -43.16 4.57 6.51
C GLY A 4 -41.81 4.46 5.77
N ASP A 5 -41.42 5.60 5.21
CA ASP A 5 -40.14 6.32 5.17
C ASP A 5 -38.80 5.68 4.70
N ASP A 6 -38.32 6.31 3.63
CA ASP A 6 -36.99 6.42 3.01
C ASP A 6 -36.05 7.32 3.86
N PRO A 7 -34.71 7.34 3.63
CA PRO A 7 -34.21 8.48 2.85
C PRO A 7 -32.98 8.22 1.95
N GLN A 8 -32.95 9.01 0.87
CA GLN A 8 -31.93 9.13 -0.17
C GLN A 8 -30.67 9.89 0.25
N ILE A 9 -29.56 9.53 -0.40
CA ILE A 9 -28.22 10.12 -0.35
C ILE A 9 -28.11 11.23 -1.42
N LEU A 10 -27.56 12.41 -1.11
CA LEU A 10 -27.04 13.32 -2.13
C LEU A 10 -25.84 14.17 -1.69
N ASN A 11 -24.86 14.20 -2.58
CA ASN A 11 -23.56 14.89 -2.57
C ASN A 11 -23.63 16.43 -2.54
N LEU A 12 -22.57 17.11 -2.06
CA LEU A 12 -21.91 18.16 -2.86
C LEU A 12 -20.47 18.54 -2.40
N ILE A 13 -19.71 18.96 -3.42
CA ILE A 13 -18.28 19.29 -3.55
C ILE A 13 -17.94 20.74 -3.12
N VAL A 14 -16.67 20.95 -2.76
CA VAL A 14 -15.93 22.17 -2.34
C VAL A 14 -15.52 23.08 -3.52
N THR A 15 -15.29 24.40 -3.32
CA THR A 15 -14.09 25.21 -3.79
C THR A 15 -14.28 26.74 -3.53
N ILE A 16 -13.63 27.34 -2.51
CA ILE A 16 -12.39 28.19 -2.42
C ILE A 16 -12.49 29.68 -2.87
N ALA A 17 -12.32 30.58 -1.89
CA ALA A 17 -11.48 31.80 -1.88
C ALA A 17 -11.36 32.22 -0.40
N GLY A 18 -10.24 32.55 0.25
CA GLY A 18 -8.89 32.90 -0.16
C GLY A 18 -8.37 33.93 0.85
N VAL A 19 -7.89 33.52 2.03
CA VAL A 19 -7.06 34.36 2.95
C VAL A 19 -6.19 33.44 3.82
N ILE A 20 -4.88 33.65 3.79
CA ILE A 20 -3.90 33.14 4.77
C ILE A 20 -3.75 34.22 5.85
N VAL A 21 -3.95 33.91 7.15
CA VAL A 21 -3.05 34.10 8.33
C VAL A 21 -3.76 33.49 9.59
N PRO A 22 -3.13 33.39 10.78
CA PRO A 22 -2.47 32.23 11.36
C PRO A 22 -3.31 31.44 12.39
N VAL A 23 -2.78 30.27 12.74
CA VAL A 23 -3.19 29.42 13.87
C VAL A 23 -3.29 30.24 15.17
N ALA A 24 -4.51 30.46 15.65
CA ALA A 24 -4.87 30.47 17.08
C ALA A 24 -6.36 30.77 17.26
N SER A 25 -7.06 29.82 17.89
CA SER A 25 -8.15 30.04 18.85
C SER A 25 -9.47 30.73 18.42
N VAL A 26 -10.57 29.97 18.58
CA VAL A 26 -11.85 30.28 19.25
C VAL A 26 -13.10 29.87 18.43
N GLY A 27 -13.99 29.09 19.08
CA GLY A 27 -15.40 28.90 18.72
C GLY A 27 -15.95 27.57 19.28
N TRP A 28 -16.17 27.40 20.58
CA TRP A 28 -17.42 27.67 21.34
C TRP A 28 -18.70 26.95 20.86
N ALA A 29 -19.23 26.13 21.78
CA ALA A 29 -20.63 25.71 22.01
C ALA A 29 -21.30 24.88 20.89
N ILE A 30 -21.78 23.66 21.11
CA ILE A 30 -22.69 23.19 22.16
C ILE A 30 -22.42 21.70 22.40
N PHE A 31 -22.00 21.32 23.61
CA PHE A 31 -22.35 20.02 24.19
C PHE A 31 -22.40 20.23 25.71
N ALA A 32 -23.49 19.77 26.31
CA ALA A 32 -23.81 19.94 27.72
C ALA A 32 -22.61 19.63 28.62
N HIS A 33 -22.41 20.44 29.66
CA HIS A 33 -21.49 20.12 30.75
C HIS A 33 -21.93 18.83 31.43
N TYR A 34 -21.42 17.70 30.93
CA TYR A 34 -21.31 16.48 31.70
C TYR A 34 -19.92 16.52 32.33
N ASN A 35 -19.84 16.97 33.58
CA ASN A 35 -18.64 16.87 34.39
C ASN A 35 -18.57 15.39 34.83
N PRO A 36 -17.67 14.54 34.29
CA PRO A 36 -17.44 13.26 34.93
C PRO A 36 -16.93 13.56 36.34
N PRO A 37 -17.43 12.87 37.39
CA PRO A 37 -16.83 13.02 38.71
C PRO A 37 -15.33 12.69 38.60
N ASP A 38 -14.49 13.51 39.23
CA ASP A 38 -13.07 13.26 39.42
C ASP A 38 -12.87 11.83 39.90
N ALA A 39 -12.49 10.95 38.97
CA ALA A 39 -12.16 9.56 39.23
C ALA A 39 -10.70 9.35 38.85
N SER A 40 -9.81 10.15 39.43
CA SER A 40 -8.49 9.62 39.77
C SER A 40 -8.73 8.38 40.65
N PRO A 41 -8.27 7.18 40.24
CA PRO A 41 -8.60 5.95 40.94
C PRO A 41 -8.06 6.03 42.36
N THR A 42 -8.96 6.00 43.35
CA THR A 42 -8.59 5.75 44.73
C THR A 42 -7.91 4.38 44.78
N LYS A 43 -6.78 4.27 45.50
CA LYS A 43 -5.98 3.03 45.66
C LYS A 43 -6.81 1.80 46.03
N ASP A 44 -8.01 2.00 46.58
CA ASP A 44 -8.92 0.96 47.07
C ASP A 44 -9.77 0.30 45.98
N ASN A 45 -9.76 0.79 44.73
CA ASN A 45 -10.60 0.24 43.66
C ASN A 45 -9.84 -0.39 42.48
N GLU A 46 -8.51 -0.48 42.56
CA GLU A 46 -7.71 -1.16 41.54
C GLU A 46 -8.19 -2.60 41.34
N PRO A 47 -8.36 -3.08 40.10
CA PRO A 47 -8.62 -4.49 39.85
C PRO A 47 -7.46 -5.28 40.45
N THR A 48 -7.72 -6.13 41.43
CA THR A 48 -6.71 -7.07 41.94
C THR A 48 -6.85 -8.39 41.19
N LYS A 49 -5.73 -9.10 41.04
CA LYS A 49 -5.72 -10.44 40.41
C LYS A 49 -6.74 -11.38 41.06
N GLY A 50 -6.85 -11.36 42.39
CA GLY A 50 -7.83 -12.16 43.13
C GLY A 50 -9.27 -11.84 42.74
N ALA A 51 -9.64 -10.55 42.70
CA ALA A 51 -11.00 -10.14 42.35
C ALA A 51 -11.39 -10.52 40.91
N ILE A 52 -10.45 -10.47 39.97
CA ILE A 52 -10.69 -10.92 38.59
C ILE A 52 -10.90 -12.44 38.56
N ILE A 53 -10.07 -13.21 39.28
CA ILE A 53 -10.20 -14.66 39.36
C ILE A 53 -11.56 -15.06 39.92
N ASP A 54 -12.02 -14.39 40.98
CA ASP A 54 -13.30 -14.66 41.60
C ASP A 54 -14.47 -14.33 40.66
N ALA A 55 -14.39 -13.22 39.93
CA ALA A 55 -15.41 -12.78 38.97
C ALA A 55 -15.56 -13.74 37.77
N LEU A 56 -14.48 -14.39 37.34
CA LEU A 56 -14.47 -15.35 36.23
C LEU A 56 -15.04 -16.72 36.63
N GLY A 57 -15.27 -16.98 37.93
CA GLY A 57 -15.96 -18.15 38.41
C GLY A 57 -15.18 -19.46 38.34
N LYS A 58 -15.90 -20.59 38.36
CA LYS A 58 -15.30 -21.93 38.27
C LYS A 58 -15.01 -22.27 36.82
N MET A 59 -13.77 -22.68 36.55
CA MET A 59 -13.27 -23.02 35.21
C MET A 59 -12.50 -24.34 35.31
N ALA A 60 -12.40 -25.08 34.19
CA ALA A 60 -11.54 -26.26 34.13
C ALA A 60 -10.07 -25.84 34.31
N ARG A 61 -9.21 -26.74 34.81
CA ARG A 61 -7.81 -26.40 35.09
C ARG A 61 -7.08 -26.00 33.80
N GLU A 62 -7.42 -26.68 32.71
CA GLU A 62 -6.89 -26.52 31.36
C GLU A 62 -7.20 -25.13 30.78
N GLU A 63 -8.32 -24.53 31.17
CA GLU A 63 -8.74 -23.18 30.75
C GLU A 63 -8.17 -22.09 31.67
N ARG A 64 -8.01 -22.42 32.95
CA ARG A 64 -7.58 -21.49 34.00
C ARG A 64 -6.11 -21.09 33.86
N GLU A 65 -5.23 -22.04 33.59
CA GLU A 65 -3.78 -21.79 33.52
C GLU A 65 -3.39 -20.73 32.46
N PRO A 66 -3.82 -20.82 31.19
CA PRO A 66 -3.47 -19.81 30.18
C PRO A 66 -4.08 -18.43 30.46
N LEU A 67 -5.29 -18.39 31.01
CA LEU A 67 -5.97 -17.13 31.35
C LEU A 67 -5.22 -16.38 32.47
N PHE A 68 -4.75 -17.08 33.49
CA PHE A 68 -4.02 -16.45 34.59
C PHE A 68 -2.64 -15.98 34.13
N ALA A 69 -1.97 -16.74 33.26
CA ALA A 69 -0.73 -16.30 32.63
C ALA A 69 -0.92 -15.02 31.80
N ALA A 70 -2.04 -14.89 31.10
CA ALA A 70 -2.38 -13.67 30.35
C ALA A 70 -2.62 -12.48 31.29
N ILE A 71 -3.39 -12.67 32.36
CA ILE A 71 -3.63 -11.62 33.38
C ILE A 71 -2.29 -11.19 34.02
N ASP A 72 -1.42 -12.14 34.37
CA ASP A 72 -0.09 -11.84 34.90
C ASP A 72 0.78 -11.05 33.92
N ALA A 73 0.70 -11.36 32.62
CA ALA A 73 1.39 -10.61 31.59
C ALA A 73 0.83 -9.17 31.48
N LEU A 74 -0.49 -8.97 31.59
CA LEU A 74 -1.09 -7.64 31.59
C LEU A 74 -0.61 -6.79 32.76
N TYR A 75 -0.62 -7.31 33.99
CA TYR A 75 -0.07 -6.59 35.15
C TYR A 75 1.43 -6.30 35.01
N ARG A 76 2.20 -7.21 34.40
CA ARG A 76 3.62 -6.98 34.13
C ARG A 76 3.82 -5.82 33.15
N ILE A 77 3.07 -5.80 32.04
CA ILE A 77 3.14 -4.72 31.05
C ILE A 77 2.70 -3.40 31.70
N ARG A 78 1.61 -3.38 32.48
CA ARG A 78 1.15 -2.21 33.23
C ARG A 78 2.28 -1.60 34.08
N ARG A 79 3.05 -2.44 34.78
CA ARG A 79 4.17 -2.02 35.64
C ARG A 79 5.39 -1.56 34.86
N GLU A 80 5.73 -2.24 33.77
CA GLU A 80 6.94 -1.96 32.99
C GLU A 80 6.77 -0.83 31.98
N LYS A 81 5.52 -0.56 31.56
CA LYS A 81 5.16 0.39 30.50
C LYS A 81 3.96 1.24 30.93
N PRO A 82 4.16 2.22 31.83
CA PRO A 82 3.07 3.06 32.35
C PRO A 82 2.30 3.80 31.25
N GLU A 83 2.96 4.12 30.13
CA GLU A 83 2.36 4.73 28.96
C GLU A 83 1.36 3.81 28.23
N LYS A 84 1.34 2.52 28.56
CA LYS A 84 0.40 1.50 28.03
C LYS A 84 -0.62 1.07 29.07
N ALA A 85 -0.61 1.67 30.26
CA ALA A 85 -1.47 1.28 31.36
C ALA A 85 -2.95 1.54 31.07
N GLU A 86 -3.30 2.59 30.33
CA GLU A 86 -4.70 2.98 30.07
C GLU A 86 -5.55 1.86 29.43
N VAL A 87 -5.05 1.26 28.34
CA VAL A 87 -5.71 0.14 27.65
C VAL A 87 -5.79 -1.09 28.56
N ILE A 88 -4.71 -1.37 29.29
CA ILE A 88 -4.62 -2.53 30.17
C ILE A 88 -5.58 -2.40 31.36
N ASP A 89 -5.69 -1.20 31.91
CA ASP A 89 -6.56 -0.88 33.04
C ASP A 89 -8.02 -1.01 32.64
N GLY A 90 -8.39 -0.55 31.44
CA GLY A 90 -9.72 -0.78 30.87
C GLY A 90 -10.06 -2.26 30.72
N ALA A 91 -9.15 -3.08 30.18
CA ALA A 91 -9.35 -4.52 30.05
C ALA A 91 -9.45 -5.23 31.42
N LEU A 92 -8.57 -4.89 32.37
CA LEU A 92 -8.58 -5.48 33.72
C LEU A 92 -9.83 -5.09 34.52
N ALA A 93 -10.35 -3.87 34.33
CA ALA A 93 -11.59 -3.43 34.97
C ALA A 93 -12.81 -4.22 34.47
N LEU A 94 -12.90 -4.50 33.17
CA LEU A 94 -13.97 -5.33 32.58
C LEU A 94 -13.86 -6.80 32.99
N LEU A 95 -12.63 -7.33 33.10
CA LEU A 95 -12.41 -8.68 33.62
C LEU A 95 -12.83 -8.80 35.09
N LYS A 96 -12.64 -7.74 35.91
CA LYS A 96 -13.12 -7.69 37.31
C LYS A 96 -14.64 -7.78 37.41
N THR A 97 -15.37 -7.35 36.39
CA THR A 97 -16.84 -7.47 36.34
C THR A 97 -17.32 -8.73 35.63
N GLY A 98 -16.41 -9.61 35.20
CA GLY A 98 -16.73 -10.83 34.44
C GLY A 98 -17.08 -10.59 32.96
N ASP A 99 -16.91 -9.36 32.45
CA ASP A 99 -17.23 -9.01 31.06
C ASP A 99 -16.04 -9.31 30.15
N THR A 100 -15.85 -10.60 29.87
CA THR A 100 -14.73 -11.09 29.04
C THR A 100 -14.83 -10.63 27.59
N SER A 101 -16.04 -10.45 27.07
CA SER A 101 -16.27 -10.05 25.68
C SER A 101 -15.80 -8.62 25.42
N ARG A 102 -16.16 -7.66 26.28
CA ARG A 102 -15.65 -6.29 26.12
C ARG A 102 -14.17 -6.17 26.42
N ALA A 103 -13.64 -6.97 27.36
CA ALA A 103 -12.20 -7.02 27.60
C ALA A 103 -11.45 -7.51 26.36
N GLU A 104 -11.98 -8.52 25.66
CA GLU A 104 -11.44 -9.00 24.38
C GLU A 104 -11.45 -7.90 23.31
N GLU A 105 -12.54 -7.14 23.18
CA GLU A 105 -12.65 -6.03 22.22
C GLU A 105 -11.52 -4.99 22.43
N ILE A 106 -11.28 -4.58 23.68
CA ILE A 106 -10.19 -3.64 24.01
C ILE A 106 -8.82 -4.21 23.64
N LEU A 107 -8.55 -5.46 24.03
CA LEU A 107 -7.25 -6.09 23.76
C LEU A 107 -7.03 -6.35 22.26
N ARG A 108 -8.09 -6.65 21.51
CA ARG A 108 -8.04 -6.81 20.05
C ARG A 108 -7.74 -5.48 19.37
N ALA A 109 -8.38 -4.39 19.79
CA ALA A 109 -8.10 -3.05 19.26
C ALA A 109 -6.63 -2.65 19.48
N ASP A 110 -6.09 -2.90 20.67
CA ASP A 110 -4.67 -2.64 20.97
C ASP A 110 -3.72 -3.54 20.18
N LEU A 111 -4.05 -4.82 20.01
CA LEU A 111 -3.28 -5.73 19.16
C LEU A 111 -3.22 -5.22 17.71
N ASP A 112 -4.35 -4.79 17.15
CA ASP A 112 -4.42 -4.31 15.78
C ASP A 112 -3.72 -2.97 15.60
N GLU A 113 -3.77 -2.09 16.61
CA GLU A 113 -3.00 -0.86 16.64
C GLU A 113 -1.48 -1.13 16.68
N LYS A 114 -1.04 -2.06 17.53
CA LYS A 114 0.38 -2.48 17.57
C LYS A 114 0.84 -3.08 16.26
N LYS A 115 0.02 -3.93 15.63
CA LYS A 115 0.30 -4.46 14.29
C LYS A 115 0.39 -3.33 13.25
N ARG A 116 -0.49 -2.31 13.34
CA ARG A 116 -0.48 -1.16 12.43
C ARG A 116 0.80 -0.33 12.58
N ILE A 117 1.22 -0.04 13.82
CA ILE A 117 2.48 0.65 14.12
C ILE A 117 3.66 -0.17 13.61
N GLY A 118 3.70 -1.47 13.90
CA GLY A 118 4.77 -2.36 13.42
C GLY A 118 4.86 -2.42 11.89
N ARG A 119 3.72 -2.57 11.20
CA ARG A 119 3.67 -2.49 9.73
C ARG A 119 4.18 -1.14 9.22
N LYS A 120 3.77 -0.03 9.82
CA LYS A 120 4.24 1.31 9.43
C LYS A 120 5.76 1.42 9.56
N ALA A 121 6.33 0.96 10.66
CA ALA A 121 7.78 0.97 10.87
C ALA A 121 8.52 0.10 9.84
N LEU A 122 7.98 -1.06 9.47
CA LEU A 122 8.54 -1.91 8.42
C LEU A 122 8.51 -1.21 7.05
N LYS A 123 7.44 -0.49 6.72
CA LYS A 123 7.35 0.30 5.47
C LYS A 123 8.37 1.44 5.43
N GLU A 124 8.55 2.14 6.55
CA GLU A 124 9.57 3.20 6.66
C GLU A 124 10.98 2.63 6.52
N ALA A 125 11.27 1.49 7.15
CA ALA A 125 12.54 0.78 6.98
C ALA A 125 12.75 0.31 5.53
N ALA A 126 11.72 -0.20 4.86
CA ALA A 126 11.78 -0.59 3.46
C ALA A 126 12.08 0.61 2.54
N ALA A 127 11.46 1.76 2.80
CA ALA A 127 11.75 3.00 2.08
C ALA A 127 13.19 3.47 2.29
N ALA A 128 13.70 3.43 3.53
CA ALA A 128 15.09 3.73 3.82
C ALA A 128 16.07 2.79 3.10
N ALA A 129 15.76 1.49 3.04
CA ALA A 129 16.54 0.51 2.29
C ALA A 129 16.56 0.83 0.77
N ARG A 130 15.43 1.24 0.17
CA ARG A 130 15.39 1.70 -1.24
C ARG A 130 16.22 2.97 -1.47
N HIS A 131 16.12 3.94 -0.58
CA HIS A 131 16.92 5.18 -0.70
C HIS A 131 18.41 4.87 -0.62
N LEU A 132 18.81 4.03 0.34
CA LEU A 132 20.19 3.56 0.47
C LEU A 132 20.64 2.84 -0.81
N ALA A 133 19.80 1.95 -1.36
CA ALA A 133 20.09 1.24 -2.59
C ALA A 133 20.34 2.21 -3.76
N ALA A 134 19.54 3.28 -3.90
CA ALA A 134 19.70 4.28 -4.95
C ALA A 134 21.04 5.02 -4.86
N PHE A 135 21.53 5.35 -3.67
CA PHE A 135 22.85 5.94 -3.50
C PHE A 135 23.98 4.94 -3.81
N ILE A 136 23.86 3.71 -3.29
CA ILE A 136 24.85 2.65 -3.52
C ILE A 136 24.96 2.32 -5.01
N TYR A 137 23.84 2.36 -5.74
CA TYR A 137 23.77 2.07 -7.17
C TYR A 137 24.73 2.91 -8.02
N LEU A 138 25.07 4.12 -7.57
CA LEU A 138 26.00 5.02 -8.27
C LEU A 138 27.44 4.49 -8.30
N HIS A 139 27.81 3.60 -7.39
CA HIS A 139 29.18 3.12 -7.27
C HIS A 139 29.33 1.60 -7.06
N ASP A 140 28.26 0.87 -6.75
CA ASP A 140 28.30 -0.58 -6.48
C ASP A 140 26.95 -1.25 -6.74
N THR A 141 26.74 -1.76 -7.97
CA THR A 141 25.45 -2.37 -8.36
C THR A 141 25.13 -3.65 -7.56
N HIS A 142 26.13 -4.45 -7.18
CA HIS A 142 25.90 -5.67 -6.40
C HIS A 142 25.47 -5.38 -4.96
N LYS A 143 26.03 -4.34 -4.31
CA LYS A 143 25.54 -3.92 -3.00
C LYS A 143 24.17 -3.25 -3.08
N ALA A 144 23.87 -2.53 -4.16
CA ALA A 144 22.55 -1.94 -4.38
C ALA A 144 21.47 -3.04 -4.49
N LEU A 145 21.80 -4.16 -5.13
CA LEU A 145 20.94 -5.34 -5.22
C LEU A 145 20.56 -5.86 -3.82
N ALA A 146 21.53 -6.04 -2.92
CA ALA A 146 21.30 -6.48 -1.55
C ALA A 146 20.36 -5.53 -0.77
N SER A 147 20.52 -4.22 -0.94
CA SER A 147 19.64 -3.22 -0.31
C SER A 147 18.21 -3.26 -0.87
N HIS A 148 18.03 -3.55 -2.17
CA HIS A 148 16.70 -3.76 -2.75
C HIS A 148 16.06 -5.09 -2.31
N GLN A 149 16.85 -6.15 -2.14
CA GLN A 149 16.37 -7.42 -1.56
C GLN A 149 15.82 -7.20 -0.14
N GLU A 150 16.55 -6.43 0.68
CA GLU A 150 16.10 -6.08 2.02
C GLU A 150 14.81 -5.24 2.00
N ALA A 151 14.69 -4.27 1.08
CA ALA A 151 13.49 -3.48 0.93
C ALA A 151 12.24 -4.34 0.65
N VAL A 152 12.32 -5.29 -0.30
CA VAL A 152 11.17 -6.16 -0.60
C VAL A 152 10.90 -7.20 0.49
N ARG A 153 11.90 -7.55 1.31
CA ARG A 153 11.72 -8.42 2.47
C ARG A 153 10.94 -7.71 3.57
N LEU A 154 11.16 -6.41 3.75
CA LEU A 154 10.50 -5.56 4.76
C LEU A 154 9.08 -5.15 4.34
N ASP A 155 8.87 -4.82 3.07
CA ASP A 155 7.55 -4.47 2.51
C ASP A 155 7.30 -5.17 1.16
N PRO A 156 6.91 -6.45 1.17
CA PRO A 156 6.71 -7.22 -0.05
C PRO A 156 5.45 -6.82 -0.83
N GLU A 157 4.57 -6.00 -0.24
CA GLU A 157 3.33 -5.53 -0.87
C GLU A 157 3.54 -4.29 -1.73
N GLU A 158 4.71 -3.65 -1.66
CA GLU A 158 5.01 -2.44 -2.42
C GLU A 158 5.54 -2.78 -3.82
N PRO A 159 4.78 -2.51 -4.90
CA PRO A 159 5.17 -2.89 -6.27
C PRO A 159 6.47 -2.24 -6.74
N ASP A 160 6.71 -0.97 -6.36
CA ASP A 160 7.96 -0.28 -6.75
C ASP A 160 9.20 -1.02 -6.25
N GLY A 161 9.15 -1.62 -5.05
CA GLY A 161 10.26 -2.41 -4.51
C GLY A 161 10.67 -3.55 -5.45
N TRP A 162 9.70 -4.30 -5.98
CA TRP A 162 9.94 -5.39 -6.92
C TRP A 162 10.42 -4.90 -8.30
N LEU A 163 9.88 -3.77 -8.78
CA LEU A 163 10.33 -3.16 -10.03
C LEU A 163 11.80 -2.78 -9.96
N GLN A 164 12.21 -2.06 -8.90
CA GLN A 164 13.59 -1.63 -8.74
C GLN A 164 14.53 -2.82 -8.52
N LEU A 165 14.12 -3.81 -7.71
CA LEU A 165 14.88 -5.04 -7.53
C LEU A 165 15.15 -5.72 -8.87
N GLY A 166 14.13 -5.89 -9.71
CA GLY A 166 14.28 -6.50 -11.02
C GLY A 166 15.21 -5.72 -11.95
N ARG A 167 15.11 -4.39 -11.97
CA ARG A 167 15.97 -3.53 -12.80
C ARG A 167 17.43 -3.56 -12.36
N VAL A 168 17.69 -3.52 -11.05
CA VAL A 168 19.05 -3.59 -10.52
C VAL A 168 19.64 -4.97 -10.74
N ALA A 169 18.85 -6.04 -10.54
CA ALA A 169 19.26 -7.40 -10.83
C ALA A 169 19.62 -7.59 -12.31
N LEU A 170 18.82 -7.08 -13.26
CA LEU A 170 19.15 -7.12 -14.69
C LEU A 170 20.50 -6.46 -14.98
N ARG A 171 20.73 -5.26 -14.43
CA ARG A 171 22.00 -4.55 -14.63
C ARG A 171 23.19 -5.28 -14.01
N ALA A 172 22.98 -5.95 -12.88
CA ALA A 172 23.99 -6.78 -12.23
C ALA A 172 24.24 -8.11 -12.95
N GLY A 173 23.46 -8.46 -13.98
CA GLY A 173 23.49 -9.78 -14.62
C GLY A 173 22.94 -10.91 -13.73
N ASP A 174 22.14 -10.57 -12.72
CA ASP A 174 21.60 -11.51 -11.75
C ASP A 174 20.30 -12.16 -12.25
N SER A 175 20.21 -13.49 -12.07
CA SER A 175 19.03 -14.30 -12.40
C SER A 175 17.76 -13.90 -11.64
N GLU A 176 17.90 -13.19 -10.51
CA GLU A 176 16.80 -12.73 -9.68
C GLU A 176 15.85 -11.75 -10.39
N ALA A 177 16.32 -11.09 -11.45
CA ALA A 177 15.50 -10.18 -12.25
C ALA A 177 14.14 -10.78 -12.67
N LEU A 178 14.17 -12.01 -13.19
CA LEU A 178 12.97 -12.70 -13.64
C LEU A 178 12.02 -12.96 -12.46
N ARG A 179 12.57 -13.37 -11.31
CA ARG A 179 11.78 -13.61 -10.10
C ARG A 179 11.12 -12.32 -9.62
N ALA A 180 11.85 -11.21 -9.63
CA ALA A 180 11.35 -9.94 -9.15
C ALA A 180 10.18 -9.42 -10.01
N PHE A 181 10.27 -9.49 -11.35
CA PHE A 181 9.18 -9.05 -12.22
C PHE A 181 7.96 -9.99 -12.17
N ARG A 182 8.15 -11.31 -11.96
CA ARG A 182 7.03 -12.22 -11.72
C ARG A 182 6.31 -11.94 -10.40
N GLU A 183 7.07 -11.64 -9.35
CA GLU A 183 6.50 -11.21 -8.08
C GLU A 183 5.75 -9.88 -8.22
N LEU A 184 6.27 -8.94 -9.02
CA LEU A 184 5.57 -7.69 -9.34
C LEU A 184 4.20 -7.95 -9.98
N ASP A 185 4.10 -8.78 -11.02
CA ASP A 185 2.80 -9.12 -11.64
C ASP A 185 1.87 -9.82 -10.62
N ARG A 186 2.38 -10.83 -9.91
CA ARG A 186 1.58 -11.61 -8.95
C ARG A 186 0.97 -10.70 -7.87
N ARG A 187 1.77 -9.85 -7.23
CA ARG A 187 1.33 -8.91 -6.19
C ARG A 187 0.38 -7.87 -6.75
N ALA A 188 0.71 -7.29 -7.90
CA ALA A 188 -0.15 -6.31 -8.55
C ALA A 188 -1.52 -6.90 -8.93
N ARG A 189 -1.58 -8.19 -9.32
CA ARG A 189 -2.81 -8.93 -9.58
C ARG A 189 -3.63 -9.15 -8.31
N GLU A 190 -3.01 -9.59 -7.24
CA GLU A 190 -3.66 -9.80 -5.93
C GLU A 190 -4.27 -8.49 -5.39
N GLN A 191 -3.61 -7.35 -5.65
CA GLN A 191 -4.05 -6.04 -5.19
C GLN A 191 -4.93 -5.28 -6.21
N GLY A 192 -5.26 -5.86 -7.36
CA GLY A 192 -6.05 -5.19 -8.41
C GLY A 192 -5.37 -3.98 -9.06
N ARG A 193 -4.03 -3.88 -8.99
CA ARG A 193 -3.23 -2.76 -9.51
C ARG A 193 -2.87 -2.98 -10.99
N ILE A 194 -3.82 -2.72 -11.89
CA ILE A 194 -3.69 -3.00 -13.33
C ILE A 194 -2.44 -2.39 -13.99
N ARG A 195 -2.12 -1.12 -13.69
CA ARG A 195 -0.93 -0.44 -14.22
C ARG A 195 0.37 -1.17 -13.86
N TRP A 196 0.49 -1.62 -12.62
CA TRP A 196 1.69 -2.31 -12.14
C TRP A 196 1.86 -3.69 -12.79
N ARG A 197 0.75 -4.38 -13.10
CA ARG A 197 0.80 -5.61 -13.90
C ARG A 197 1.31 -5.32 -15.31
N ALA A 198 0.82 -4.27 -15.95
CA ALA A 198 1.29 -3.88 -17.28
C ALA A 198 2.80 -3.59 -17.28
N ILE A 199 3.28 -2.83 -16.28
CA ILE A 199 4.72 -2.57 -16.10
C ILE A 199 5.49 -3.89 -15.93
N ALA A 200 5.00 -4.84 -15.13
CA ALA A 200 5.63 -6.14 -14.97
C ALA A 200 5.77 -6.89 -16.30
N HIS A 201 4.69 -6.93 -17.09
CA HIS A 201 4.69 -7.55 -18.40
C HIS A 201 5.66 -6.84 -19.36
N SER A 202 5.70 -5.50 -19.38
CA SER A 202 6.70 -4.77 -20.18
C SER A 202 8.13 -5.15 -19.78
N GLN A 203 8.46 -5.18 -18.48
CA GLN A 203 9.80 -5.56 -18.02
C GLN A 203 10.16 -7.02 -18.33
N LEU A 204 9.20 -7.93 -18.28
CA LEU A 204 9.39 -9.33 -18.68
C LEU A 204 9.61 -9.44 -20.20
N GLY A 205 8.90 -8.63 -21.00
CA GLY A 205 9.10 -8.52 -22.44
C GLY A 205 10.50 -8.02 -22.79
N ASP A 206 10.91 -6.90 -22.18
CA ASP A 206 12.26 -6.31 -22.35
C ASP A 206 13.34 -7.37 -22.05
N MET A 207 13.14 -8.17 -21.00
CA MET A 207 14.08 -9.23 -20.61
C MET A 207 14.09 -10.44 -21.55
N ASP A 208 12.95 -10.82 -22.11
CA ASP A 208 12.88 -11.91 -23.09
C ASP A 208 13.52 -11.48 -24.42
N GLU A 209 13.35 -10.22 -24.82
CA GLU A 209 14.00 -9.64 -26.00
C GLU A 209 15.53 -9.63 -25.86
N LEU A 210 16.04 -9.21 -24.70
CA LEU A 210 17.49 -9.29 -24.39
C LEU A 210 18.06 -10.72 -24.50
N ARG A 211 17.21 -11.75 -24.34
CA ARG A 211 17.59 -13.16 -24.48
C ARG A 211 17.34 -13.73 -25.88
N GLY A 212 16.83 -12.93 -26.81
CA GLY A 212 16.44 -13.35 -28.15
C GLY A 212 15.14 -14.17 -28.19
N ALA A 213 14.37 -14.23 -27.10
CA ALA A 213 13.11 -14.97 -27.01
C ALA A 213 11.93 -14.15 -27.56
N SER A 214 12.01 -13.74 -28.82
CA SER A 214 11.09 -12.77 -29.43
C SER A 214 9.60 -13.14 -29.31
N ALA A 215 9.24 -14.41 -29.48
CA ALA A 215 7.85 -14.84 -29.34
C ALA A 215 7.32 -14.67 -27.90
N SER A 216 8.17 -14.88 -26.89
CA SER A 216 7.84 -14.66 -25.49
C SER A 216 7.75 -13.16 -25.17
N ALA A 217 8.68 -12.36 -25.72
CA ALA A 217 8.66 -10.92 -25.59
C ALA A 217 7.36 -10.31 -26.16
N LEU A 218 7.00 -10.69 -27.39
CA LEU A 218 5.76 -10.25 -28.04
C LEU A 218 4.52 -10.58 -27.19
N ASN A 219 4.44 -11.79 -26.62
CA ASN A 219 3.34 -12.18 -25.76
C ASN A 219 3.26 -11.28 -24.50
N HIS A 220 4.39 -11.01 -23.86
CA HIS A 220 4.42 -10.10 -22.71
C HIS A 220 4.02 -8.68 -23.08
N TYR A 221 4.52 -8.12 -24.20
CA TYR A 221 4.11 -6.79 -24.65
C TYR A 221 2.61 -6.73 -24.99
N GLN A 222 2.04 -7.76 -25.62
CA GLN A 222 0.61 -7.83 -25.92
C GLN A 222 -0.24 -7.85 -24.63
N GLN A 223 0.21 -8.58 -23.61
CA GLN A 223 -0.44 -8.56 -22.29
C GLN A 223 -0.36 -7.18 -21.64
N ALA A 224 0.79 -6.51 -21.71
CA ALA A 224 0.95 -5.15 -21.19
C ALA A 224 0.02 -4.15 -21.90
N GLN A 225 -0.04 -4.21 -23.24
CA GLN A 225 -0.93 -3.38 -24.06
C GLN A 225 -2.39 -3.58 -23.69
N SER A 226 -2.88 -4.83 -23.64
CA SER A 226 -4.27 -5.11 -23.27
C SER A 226 -4.65 -4.61 -21.87
N LEU A 227 -3.72 -4.68 -20.90
CA LEU A 227 -3.93 -4.13 -19.56
C LEU A 227 -3.97 -2.59 -19.57
N LEU A 228 -3.15 -1.94 -20.40
CA LEU A 228 -3.11 -0.49 -20.51
C LEU A 228 -4.31 0.07 -21.28
N GLU A 229 -4.81 -0.63 -22.30
CA GLU A 229 -6.07 -0.29 -22.97
C GLU A 229 -7.23 -0.31 -21.97
N GLN A 230 -7.34 -1.38 -21.17
CA GLN A 230 -8.34 -1.47 -20.10
C GLN A 230 -8.18 -0.35 -19.07
N TRP A 231 -6.94 -0.05 -18.67
CA TRP A 231 -6.68 0.99 -17.67
C TRP A 231 -6.99 2.40 -18.18
N ALA A 232 -6.65 2.69 -19.43
CA ALA A 232 -6.94 3.95 -20.12
C ALA A 232 -8.45 4.12 -20.36
N ALA A 233 -9.18 3.05 -20.68
CA ALA A 233 -10.63 3.09 -20.84
C ALA A 233 -11.38 3.51 -19.56
N LEU A 234 -10.79 3.31 -18.37
CA LEU A 234 -11.38 3.74 -17.10
C LEU A 234 -11.31 5.26 -16.87
N ALA A 235 -10.46 5.99 -17.61
CA ALA A 235 -10.38 7.45 -17.58
C ALA A 235 -9.71 7.95 -18.87
N LEU A 236 -10.53 8.25 -19.88
CA LEU A 236 -10.06 8.61 -21.23
C LEU A 236 -9.34 9.96 -21.28
N ASP A 237 -9.62 10.83 -20.31
CA ASP A 237 -9.06 12.17 -20.17
C ASP A 237 -7.82 12.22 -19.27
N ASP A 238 -7.44 11.11 -18.63
CA ASP A 238 -6.24 11.02 -17.78
C ASP A 238 -4.96 10.97 -18.64
N PRO A 239 -4.14 12.05 -18.67
CA PRO A 239 -2.99 12.11 -19.56
C PRO A 239 -1.94 11.05 -19.25
N GLN A 240 -1.79 10.64 -17.99
CA GLN A 240 -0.81 9.64 -17.60
C GLN A 240 -1.19 8.25 -18.13
N ARG A 241 -2.48 7.93 -18.17
CA ARG A 241 -2.96 6.64 -18.70
C ARG A 241 -2.81 6.57 -20.21
N GLN A 242 -3.17 7.65 -20.89
CA GLN A 242 -2.97 7.79 -22.32
C GLN A 242 -1.49 7.70 -22.67
N ARG A 243 -0.61 8.35 -21.89
CA ARG A 243 0.85 8.25 -22.08
C ARG A 243 1.36 6.82 -21.95
N ASP A 244 0.97 6.10 -20.88
CA ASP A 244 1.42 4.72 -20.69
C ASP A 244 0.93 3.81 -21.83
N LEU A 245 -0.30 4.01 -22.31
CA LEU A 245 -0.83 3.32 -23.49
C LEU A 245 -0.02 3.64 -24.76
N SER A 246 0.30 4.92 -25.01
CA SER A 246 1.16 5.35 -26.13
C SER A 246 2.50 4.61 -26.13
N VAL A 247 3.20 4.60 -24.99
CA VAL A 247 4.50 3.92 -24.85
C VAL A 247 4.39 2.41 -25.08
N SER A 248 3.24 1.80 -24.80
CA SER A 248 3.02 0.38 -25.08
C SER A 248 2.92 0.07 -26.57
N PHE A 249 2.37 1.00 -27.36
CA PHE A 249 2.34 0.90 -28.82
C PHE A 249 3.74 0.95 -29.41
N ASP A 250 4.63 1.81 -28.90
CA ASP A 250 6.02 1.89 -29.36
C ASP A 250 6.73 0.54 -29.17
N ARG A 251 6.63 -0.06 -27.97
CA ARG A 251 7.21 -1.39 -27.69
C ARG A 251 6.66 -2.49 -28.59
N ILE A 252 5.34 -2.47 -28.85
CA ILE A 252 4.69 -3.42 -29.76
C ILE A 252 5.16 -3.21 -31.21
N GLY A 253 5.31 -1.96 -31.63
CA GLY A 253 5.85 -1.60 -32.93
C GLY A 253 7.28 -2.11 -33.12
N ASP A 254 8.14 -1.87 -32.14
CA ASP A 254 9.54 -2.30 -32.13
C ASP A 254 9.67 -3.82 -32.28
N ILE A 255 8.91 -4.60 -31.51
CA ILE A 255 8.99 -6.07 -31.58
C ILE A 255 8.40 -6.61 -32.90
N TYR A 256 7.37 -5.98 -33.47
CA TYR A 256 6.86 -6.38 -34.78
C TYR A 256 7.86 -6.09 -35.88
N LEU A 257 8.53 -4.93 -35.81
CA LEU A 257 9.58 -4.56 -36.75
C LEU A 257 10.76 -5.55 -36.65
N ALA A 258 11.21 -5.87 -35.44
CA ALA A 258 12.26 -6.86 -35.20
C ALA A 258 11.89 -8.26 -35.74
N ASN A 259 10.60 -8.59 -35.77
CA ASN A 259 10.08 -9.83 -36.34
C ASN A 259 9.80 -9.77 -37.85
N GLY A 260 10.06 -8.63 -38.50
CA GLY A 260 9.85 -8.43 -39.94
C GLY A 260 8.40 -8.16 -40.35
N ASP A 261 7.49 -7.95 -39.39
CA ASP A 261 6.09 -7.58 -39.66
C ASP A 261 5.92 -6.06 -39.69
N GLY A 262 6.48 -5.43 -40.72
CA GLY A 262 6.46 -3.97 -40.87
C GLY A 262 5.05 -3.38 -40.97
N ALA A 263 4.06 -4.16 -41.43
CA ALA A 263 2.67 -3.70 -41.51
C ALA A 263 2.06 -3.55 -40.12
N LYS A 264 2.24 -4.54 -39.23
CA LYS A 264 1.79 -4.42 -37.84
C LYS A 264 2.59 -3.40 -37.05
N ALA A 265 3.89 -3.29 -37.30
CA ALA A 265 4.72 -2.27 -36.67
C ALA A 265 4.21 -0.86 -36.98
N LEU A 266 3.97 -0.57 -38.27
CA LEU A 266 3.44 0.72 -38.71
C LEU A 266 2.08 1.04 -38.08
N ALA A 267 1.18 0.05 -38.02
CA ALA A 267 -0.13 0.23 -37.39
C ALA A 267 0.01 0.59 -35.91
N ALA A 268 0.88 -0.11 -35.17
CA ALA A 268 1.12 0.17 -33.76
C ALA A 268 1.69 1.57 -33.54
N PHE A 269 2.75 1.96 -34.26
CA PHE A 269 3.34 3.30 -34.15
C PHE A 269 2.32 4.41 -34.49
N GLN A 270 1.46 4.20 -35.49
CA GLN A 270 0.41 5.15 -35.83
C GLN A 270 -0.60 5.36 -34.69
N GLU A 271 -0.98 4.29 -33.98
CA GLU A 271 -1.87 4.40 -32.82
C GLU A 271 -1.20 5.15 -31.65
N GLY A 272 0.06 4.83 -31.34
CA GLY A 272 0.84 5.57 -30.32
C GLY A 272 0.99 7.05 -30.66
N LEU A 273 1.39 7.35 -31.90
CA LEU A 273 1.60 8.72 -32.39
C LEU A 273 0.35 9.60 -32.26
N VAL A 274 -0.84 9.04 -32.52
CA VAL A 274 -2.11 9.78 -32.34
C VAL A 274 -2.29 10.22 -30.88
N ILE A 275 -1.92 9.37 -29.91
CA ILE A 275 -2.00 9.68 -28.50
C ILE A 275 -0.93 10.69 -28.10
N ALA A 276 0.33 10.45 -28.47
CA ALA A 276 1.45 11.33 -28.16
C ALA A 276 1.20 12.78 -28.65
N ARG A 277 0.66 12.95 -29.86
CA ARG A 277 0.28 14.27 -30.39
C ARG A 277 -0.75 14.97 -29.51
N LYS A 278 -1.83 14.29 -29.15
CA LYS A 278 -2.88 14.86 -28.26
C LYS A 278 -2.30 15.30 -26.92
N LEU A 279 -1.38 14.53 -26.34
CA LEU A 279 -0.72 14.89 -25.09
C LEU A 279 0.15 16.15 -25.26
N THR A 280 0.97 16.22 -26.30
CA THR A 280 1.78 17.43 -26.56
C THR A 280 0.96 18.68 -26.89
N GLU A 281 -0.23 18.53 -27.47
CA GLU A 281 -1.18 19.63 -27.66
C GLU A 281 -1.80 20.09 -26.33
N LEU A 282 -2.02 19.17 -25.40
CA LEU A 282 -2.57 19.46 -24.06
C LEU A 282 -1.59 20.26 -23.20
N ASP A 283 -0.31 19.88 -23.19
CA ASP A 283 0.76 20.64 -22.54
C ASP A 283 2.03 20.66 -23.39
N PRO A 284 2.21 21.68 -24.24
CA PRO A 284 3.39 21.82 -25.08
C PRO A 284 4.70 21.99 -24.30
N ALA A 285 4.64 22.45 -23.05
CA ALA A 285 5.82 22.67 -22.21
C ALA A 285 6.29 21.38 -21.52
N ASN A 286 5.50 20.31 -21.57
CA ASN A 286 5.87 19.03 -20.99
C ASN A 286 6.93 18.32 -21.85
N THR A 287 8.18 18.40 -21.40
CA THR A 287 9.33 17.83 -22.12
C THR A 287 9.30 16.31 -22.22
N ASP A 288 8.64 15.61 -21.29
CA ASP A 288 8.52 14.16 -21.37
C ASP A 288 7.55 13.76 -22.48
N TRP A 289 6.44 14.47 -22.65
CA TRP A 289 5.50 14.22 -23.75
C TRP A 289 6.10 14.58 -25.11
N GLN A 290 6.89 15.65 -25.17
CA GLN A 290 7.65 16.00 -26.37
C GLN A 290 8.68 14.93 -26.74
N ARG A 291 9.35 14.33 -25.74
CA ARG A 291 10.27 13.21 -25.98
C ARG A 291 9.52 12.01 -26.53
N ASP A 292 8.40 11.62 -25.92
CA ASP A 292 7.63 10.46 -26.37
C ASP A 292 7.12 10.65 -27.81
N LEU A 293 6.64 11.85 -28.14
CA LEU A 293 6.25 12.20 -29.52
C LEU A 293 7.41 12.07 -30.52
N SER A 294 8.64 12.32 -30.11
CA SER A 294 9.81 12.16 -30.98
C SER A 294 10.21 10.70 -31.21
N VAL A 295 9.71 9.78 -30.38
CA VAL A 295 10.03 8.34 -30.44
C VAL A 295 8.96 7.55 -31.21
N SER A 296 7.69 7.95 -31.11
CA SER A 296 6.54 7.38 -31.85
C SER A 296 6.54 7.70 -33.36
#